data_AF-R7V7P6-F1
#
_entry.id   AF-R7V7P6-F1
#
_cell.length_a   1.000
_cell.length_b   1.000
_cell.length_c   1.000
_cell.angle_alpha   90.00
_cell.angle_beta   90.00
_cell.angle_gamma   90.00
#
_symmetry.space_group_name_H-M   'P 1'
#
loop_
_entity.id
_entity.type
_entity.pdbx_description
1 polymer ?
#
loop_
_entity_poly.entity_id
_entity_poly.type
_entity_poly.pdbx_seq_one_letter_code
_entity_poly.pdbx_strand_id
1 'polypeptide(L)'
;DIFCDEDGGKEFQKSLSCPACESPLASKFDIVRIDLQPSEAYKSMLLAGQTPEIALEIYQKSLSFWKYQLKLSYQEHINSRSREKTSQLEQYYTQLMTRAQNELSRIFCMNLFLAAKKDVANAEKELREAVNKLSEKNNQCQKLKMMCDTLKRKPINAYQPKIRDNQSKGGLDTPRHHDILTSDGNIYSRLIIN
;
A
#
# COMPACT_ATOMS: atom_id res chain seq x y z
N ASP A 1 -14.06 -19.30 -43.96
CA ASP A 1 -12.66 -19.55 -43.51
C ASP A 1 -12.52 -20.96 -42.98
N ILE A 2 -11.29 -21.41 -42.73
CA ILE A 2 -11.00 -22.75 -42.16
C ILE A 2 -10.36 -22.53 -40.78
N PHE A 3 -10.92 -23.18 -39.76
CA PHE A 3 -10.43 -23.15 -38.39
C PHE A 3 -9.95 -24.55 -37.98
N CYS A 4 -9.06 -24.64 -36.99
CA CYS A 4 -8.81 -25.94 -36.34
C CYS A 4 -10.05 -26.35 -35.51
N ASP A 5 -10.19 -27.64 -35.19
CA ASP A 5 -11.35 -28.13 -34.43
C ASP A 5 -11.49 -27.48 -33.04
N GLU A 6 -10.38 -27.10 -32.40
CA GLU A 6 -10.41 -26.41 -31.11
C GLU A 6 -10.94 -24.98 -31.23
N ASP A 7 -10.43 -24.20 -32.18
CA ASP A 7 -10.79 -22.78 -32.33
C ASP A 7 -12.17 -22.63 -32.98
N GLY A 8 -12.49 -23.47 -33.97
CA GLY A 8 -13.85 -23.57 -34.49
C GLY A 8 -14.84 -23.97 -33.40
N GLY A 9 -14.46 -24.93 -32.54
CA GLY A 9 -15.26 -25.28 -31.36
C GLY A 9 -15.47 -24.11 -30.40
N LYS A 10 -14.42 -23.35 -30.07
CA LYS A 10 -14.50 -22.18 -29.18
C LYS A 10 -15.35 -21.05 -29.75
N GLU A 11 -15.22 -20.72 -31.04
CA GLU A 11 -15.96 -19.60 -31.63
C GLU A 11 -17.43 -19.95 -31.89
N PHE A 12 -17.72 -21.12 -32.48
CA PHE A 12 -19.11 -21.52 -32.75
C PHE A 12 -19.90 -21.91 -31.49
N GLN A 13 -19.23 -22.10 -30.34
CA GLN A 13 -19.91 -22.17 -29.03
C GLN A 13 -20.41 -20.81 -28.52
N LYS A 14 -19.77 -19.69 -28.91
CA LYS A 14 -20.17 -18.34 -28.49
C LYS A 14 -21.32 -17.81 -29.34
N SER A 15 -21.21 -17.96 -30.66
CA SER A 15 -22.23 -17.50 -31.61
C SER A 15 -22.16 -18.28 -32.93
N LEU A 16 -23.33 -18.57 -33.51
CA LEU A 16 -23.44 -19.25 -34.80
C LEU A 16 -23.29 -18.26 -35.98
N SER A 17 -22.18 -17.52 -35.99
CA SER A 17 -21.85 -16.49 -36.96
C SER A 17 -20.42 -16.68 -37.48
N CYS A 18 -20.14 -16.21 -38.69
CA CYS A 18 -18.80 -16.30 -39.28
C CYS A 18 -17.80 -15.41 -38.53
N PRO A 19 -16.69 -15.94 -37.97
CA PRO A 19 -15.71 -15.13 -37.26
C PRO A 19 -14.96 -14.10 -38.13
N ALA A 20 -15.06 -14.20 -39.47
CA ALA A 20 -14.36 -13.31 -40.41
C ALA A 20 -15.26 -12.22 -41.04
N CYS A 21 -16.58 -12.44 -41.11
CA CYS A 21 -17.51 -11.51 -41.76
C CYS A 21 -18.85 -11.33 -41.01
N GLU A 22 -18.94 -11.84 -39.79
CA GLU A 22 -20.08 -11.74 -38.84
C GLU A 22 -21.43 -12.25 -39.36
N SER A 23 -21.47 -12.80 -40.58
CA SER A 23 -22.69 -13.28 -41.22
C SER A 23 -23.28 -14.49 -40.47
N PRO A 24 -24.60 -14.57 -40.29
CA PRO A 24 -25.24 -15.68 -39.57
C PRO A 24 -25.16 -16.98 -40.36
N LEU A 25 -24.75 -18.07 -39.69
CA LEU A 25 -24.53 -19.39 -40.29
C LEU A 25 -25.75 -20.29 -40.00
N ALA A 26 -26.88 -19.98 -40.66
CA ALA A 26 -28.17 -20.61 -40.39
C ALA A 26 -28.43 -21.91 -41.19
N SER A 27 -27.64 -22.20 -42.22
CA SER A 27 -27.82 -23.36 -43.10
C SER A 27 -26.99 -24.57 -42.65
N LYS A 28 -27.51 -25.76 -42.97
CA LYS A 28 -26.88 -27.06 -42.65
C LYS A 28 -25.47 -27.24 -43.23
N PHE A 29 -25.10 -26.45 -44.24
CA PHE A 29 -23.80 -26.53 -44.93
C PHE A 29 -22.90 -25.31 -44.71
N ASP A 30 -23.31 -24.35 -43.87
CA ASP A 30 -22.51 -23.16 -43.56
C ASP A 30 -21.31 -23.50 -42.66
N ILE A 31 -21.39 -24.62 -41.92
CA ILE A 31 -20.30 -25.18 -41.12
C ILE A 31 -20.12 -26.64 -41.55
N VAL A 32 -18.95 -26.95 -42.12
CA VAL A 32 -18.57 -28.32 -42.50
C VAL A 32 -17.31 -28.71 -41.75
N ARG A 33 -17.38 -29.79 -40.98
CA ARG A 33 -16.19 -30.42 -40.37
C ARG A 33 -15.58 -31.36 -41.40
N ILE A 34 -14.30 -31.18 -41.68
CA ILE A 34 -13.56 -31.94 -42.69
C ILE A 34 -12.52 -32.80 -41.97
N ASP A 35 -12.51 -34.10 -42.25
CA ASP A 35 -11.44 -34.99 -41.79
C ASP A 35 -10.11 -34.61 -42.47
N LEU A 36 -9.10 -34.35 -41.65
CA LEU A 36 -7.75 -33.99 -42.10
C LEU A 36 -6.92 -35.21 -42.53
N GLN A 37 -7.39 -36.44 -42.26
CA GLN A 37 -6.72 -37.69 -42.64
C GLN A 37 -7.66 -38.61 -43.45
N PRO A 38 -8.15 -38.16 -44.63
CA PRO A 38 -9.04 -38.95 -45.47
C PRO A 38 -8.40 -40.27 -45.92
N SER A 39 -9.24 -41.29 -46.15
CA SER A 39 -8.80 -42.60 -46.63
C SER A 39 -8.24 -42.56 -48.06
N GLU A 40 -7.38 -43.53 -48.41
CA GLU A 40 -6.82 -43.65 -49.77
C GLU A 40 -7.90 -43.82 -50.85
N ALA A 41 -9.02 -44.48 -50.52
CA ALA A 41 -10.15 -44.60 -51.41
C ALA A 41 -10.80 -43.23 -51.70
N TYR A 42 -10.94 -42.37 -50.68
CA TYR A 42 -11.47 -41.01 -50.84
C TYR A 42 -10.51 -40.10 -51.62
N LYS A 43 -9.19 -40.19 -51.36
CA LYS A 43 -8.16 -39.49 -52.16
C LYS A 43 -8.22 -39.91 -53.63
N SER A 44 -8.31 -41.21 -53.89
CA SER A 44 -8.42 -41.76 -55.24
C SER A 44 -9.70 -41.29 -55.95
N MET A 45 -10.82 -41.24 -55.23
CA MET A 45 -12.10 -40.72 -55.74
C MET A 45 -12.03 -39.22 -56.09
N LEU A 46 -11.35 -38.40 -55.29
CA LEU A 46 -11.16 -36.97 -55.59
C LEU A 46 -10.26 -36.72 -56.82
N LEU A 47 -9.26 -37.58 -57.04
CA LEU A 47 -8.34 -37.48 -58.17
C LEU A 47 -8.90 -38.09 -59.47
N ALA A 48 -9.88 -38.99 -59.38
CA ALA A 48 -10.50 -39.63 -60.53
C ALA A 48 -11.17 -38.59 -61.45
N GLY A 49 -10.77 -38.58 -62.72
CA GLY A 49 -11.29 -37.64 -63.72
C GLY A 49 -10.68 -36.23 -63.71
N GLN A 50 -9.77 -35.94 -62.77
CA GLN A 50 -8.99 -34.69 -62.80
C GLN A 50 -7.81 -34.80 -63.75
N THR A 51 -7.43 -33.69 -64.40
CA THR A 51 -6.20 -33.65 -65.20
C THR A 51 -4.98 -33.45 -64.28
N PRO A 52 -3.77 -33.86 -64.71
CA PRO A 52 -2.55 -33.68 -63.92
C PRO A 52 -2.28 -32.21 -63.52
N GLU A 53 -2.66 -31.26 -64.38
CA GLU A 53 -2.50 -29.83 -64.15
C GLU A 53 -3.34 -29.35 -62.96
N ILE A 54 -4.61 -29.78 -62.88
CA ILE A 54 -5.52 -29.42 -61.77
C ILE A 54 -5.02 -30.03 -60.45
N ALA A 55 -4.59 -31.29 -60.47
CA ALA A 55 -4.04 -31.95 -59.29
C ALA A 55 -2.78 -31.23 -58.78
N LEU A 56 -1.90 -30.78 -59.68
CA LEU A 56 -0.71 -30.01 -59.34
C LEU A 56 -1.06 -28.61 -58.78
N GLU A 57 -2.06 -27.92 -59.34
CA GLU A 57 -2.53 -26.63 -58.85
C GLU A 57 -3.06 -26.73 -57.41
N ILE A 58 -3.88 -27.75 -57.12
CA ILE A 58 -4.41 -28.05 -55.78
C ILE A 58 -3.25 -28.31 -54.81
N TYR A 59 -2.27 -29.13 -55.20
CA TYR A 59 -1.08 -29.40 -54.38
C TYR A 59 -0.26 -28.13 -54.09
N GLN A 60 -0.04 -27.27 -55.09
CA GLN A 60 0.69 -26.00 -54.91
C GLN A 60 -0.03 -25.05 -53.97
N LYS A 61 -1.36 -24.95 -54.07
CA LYS A 61 -2.20 -24.16 -53.14
C LYS A 61 -2.12 -24.70 -51.71
N SER A 62 -2.27 -26.01 -51.53
CA SER A 62 -2.15 -26.69 -50.22
C SER A 62 -0.78 -26.47 -49.58
N LEU A 63 0.31 -26.67 -50.34
CA LEU A 63 1.67 -26.47 -49.87
C LEU A 63 1.97 -25.00 -49.51
N SER A 64 1.40 -24.06 -50.25
CA SER A 64 1.54 -22.62 -49.97
C SER A 64 0.83 -22.23 -48.67
N PHE A 65 -0.38 -22.77 -48.45
CA PHE A 65 -1.13 -22.60 -47.20
C PHE A 65 -0.36 -23.20 -46.00
N TRP A 66 0.15 -24.43 -46.11
CA TRP A 66 0.93 -25.06 -45.04
C TRP A 66 2.19 -24.27 -44.69
N LYS A 67 2.94 -23.77 -45.69
CA LYS A 67 4.10 -22.89 -45.48
C LYS A 67 3.72 -21.59 -44.77
N TYR A 68 2.56 -21.01 -45.09
CA TYR A 68 2.05 -19.81 -44.41
C TYR A 68 1.71 -20.10 -42.94
N GLN A 69 1.02 -21.20 -42.64
CA GLN A 69 0.72 -21.62 -41.26
C GLN A 69 2.00 -21.87 -40.44
N LEU A 70 2.98 -22.56 -41.01
CA LEU A 70 4.28 -22.77 -40.37
C LEU A 70 5.01 -21.45 -40.08
N LYS A 71 4.93 -20.48 -41.00
CA LYS A 71 5.48 -19.13 -40.79
C LYS A 71 4.77 -18.42 -39.65
N LEU A 72 3.43 -18.45 -39.58
CA LEU A 72 2.66 -17.83 -38.49
C LEU A 72 3.06 -18.42 -37.13
N SER A 73 3.03 -19.74 -36.98
CA SER A 73 3.41 -20.43 -35.74
C SER A 73 4.83 -20.06 -35.28
N TYR A 74 5.79 -19.96 -36.20
CA TYR A 74 7.14 -19.50 -35.87
C TYR A 74 7.17 -18.03 -35.40
N GLN A 75 6.43 -17.13 -36.06
CA GLN A 75 6.34 -15.73 -35.65
C GLN A 75 5.69 -15.60 -34.27
N GLU A 76 4.63 -16.36 -33.98
CA GLU A 76 3.97 -16.42 -32.68
C GLU A 76 4.91 -16.91 -31.57
N HIS A 77 5.67 -17.97 -31.82
CA HIS A 77 6.67 -18.47 -30.88
C HIS A 77 7.77 -17.42 -30.59
N ILE A 78 8.30 -16.76 -31.61
CA ILE A 78 9.28 -15.68 -31.43
C ILE A 78 8.68 -14.48 -30.68
N ASN A 79 7.45 -14.09 -31.00
CA ASN A 79 6.73 -13.01 -30.30
C ASN A 79 6.46 -13.36 -28.84
N SER A 80 6.02 -14.59 -28.54
CA SER A 80 5.78 -15.08 -27.18
C SER A 80 7.06 -15.00 -26.34
N ARG A 81 8.16 -15.57 -26.85
CA ARG A 81 9.49 -15.52 -26.20
C ARG A 81 10.02 -14.08 -26.03
N SER A 82 9.66 -13.17 -26.93
CA SER A 82 10.00 -11.75 -26.81
C SER A 82 9.21 -11.07 -25.68
N ARG A 83 7.89 -11.27 -25.63
CA ARG A 83 7.01 -10.77 -24.55
C ARG A 83 7.46 -11.27 -23.18
N GLU A 84 7.82 -12.55 -23.08
CA GLU A 84 8.32 -13.15 -21.84
C GLU A 84 9.58 -12.41 -21.32
N LYS A 85 10.57 -12.18 -22.19
CA LYS A 85 11.79 -11.43 -21.85
C LYS A 85 11.50 -9.99 -21.45
N THR A 86 10.60 -9.31 -22.16
CA THR A 86 10.18 -7.95 -21.79
C THR A 86 9.53 -7.94 -20.41
N SER A 87 8.62 -8.87 -20.11
CA SER A 87 7.97 -8.98 -18.79
C SER A 87 8.97 -9.29 -17.67
N GLN A 88 9.95 -10.17 -17.90
CA GLN A 88 11.03 -10.44 -16.94
C GLN A 88 11.85 -9.17 -16.63
N LEU A 89 12.18 -8.37 -17.65
CA LEU A 89 12.89 -7.09 -17.47
C LEU A 89 12.04 -6.04 -16.76
N GLU A 90 10.76 -5.90 -17.12
CA GLU A 90 9.81 -5.00 -16.44
C GLU A 90 9.68 -5.33 -14.96
N GLN A 91 9.56 -6.61 -14.61
CA GLN A 91 9.53 -7.07 -13.22
C GLN A 91 10.85 -6.75 -12.49
N TYR A 92 12.01 -6.99 -13.13
CA TYR A 92 13.31 -6.67 -12.56
C TYR A 92 13.47 -5.16 -12.27
N TYR A 93 13.14 -4.30 -13.24
CA TYR A 93 13.21 -2.85 -13.05
C TYR A 93 12.21 -2.36 -12.02
N THR A 94 10.99 -2.92 -11.98
CA THR A 94 9.99 -2.59 -10.96
C THR A 94 10.54 -2.90 -9.56
N GLN A 95 11.10 -4.10 -9.35
CA GLN A 95 11.73 -4.47 -8.08
C GLN A 95 12.90 -3.54 -7.71
N LEU A 96 13.75 -3.16 -8.68
CA LEU A 96 14.87 -2.26 -8.46
C LEU A 96 14.40 -0.86 -8.02
N MET A 97 13.37 -0.33 -8.69
CA MET A 97 12.76 0.96 -8.34
C MET A 97 12.09 0.92 -6.96
N THR A 98 11.38 -0.16 -6.61
CA THR A 98 10.83 -0.34 -5.25
C THR A 98 11.94 -0.38 -4.19
N ARG A 99 13.05 -1.09 -4.44
CA ARG A 99 14.20 -1.11 -3.50
C ARG A 99 14.81 0.28 -3.33
N ALA A 100 15.02 1.02 -4.42
CA ALA A 100 15.53 2.39 -4.37
C ALA A 100 14.59 3.34 -3.60
N GLN A 101 13.27 3.24 -3.85
CA GLN A 101 12.26 4.03 -3.15
C GLN A 101 12.22 3.72 -1.65
N ASN A 102 12.38 2.44 -1.26
CA ASN A 102 12.46 2.02 0.13
C ASN A 102 13.72 2.58 0.83
N GLU A 103 14.88 2.56 0.16
CA GLU A 103 16.11 3.16 0.71
C GLU A 103 16.01 4.68 0.86
N LEU A 104 15.44 5.39 -0.13
CA LEU A 104 15.15 6.83 -0.01
C LEU A 104 14.23 7.12 1.18
N SER A 105 13.16 6.33 1.34
CA SER A 105 12.21 6.46 2.45
C SER A 105 12.86 6.19 3.81
N ARG A 106 13.76 5.19 3.87
CA ARG A 106 14.54 4.85 5.07
C ARG A 106 15.51 5.96 5.46
N ILE A 107 16.21 6.56 4.49
CA ILE A 107 17.13 7.69 4.72
C ILE A 107 16.35 8.93 5.18
N PHE A 108 15.22 9.23 4.53
CA PHE A 108 14.36 10.35 4.92
C PHE A 108 13.83 10.20 6.36
N CYS A 109 13.34 9.01 6.72
CA CYS A 109 12.90 8.69 8.08
C CYS A 109 14.04 8.81 9.11
N MET A 110 15.23 8.31 8.78
CA MET A 110 16.43 8.45 9.63
C MET A 110 16.78 9.93 9.88
N ASN A 111 16.74 10.77 8.85
CA ASN A 111 17.04 12.21 8.98
C ASN A 111 16.02 12.93 9.88
N LEU A 112 14.72 12.63 9.73
CA LEU A 112 13.67 13.15 10.62
C LEU A 112 13.87 12.69 12.07
N PHE A 113 14.21 11.41 12.29
CA PHE A 113 14.51 10.87 13.61
C PHE A 113 15.72 11.56 14.26
N LEU A 114 16.79 11.81 13.49
CA LEU A 114 17.99 12.50 13.98
C LEU A 114 17.69 13.97 14.34
N ALA A 115 16.83 14.65 13.58
CA ALA A 115 16.37 16.00 13.92
C ALA A 115 15.57 16.00 15.24
N ALA A 116 14.53 15.17 15.33
CA ALA A 116 13.71 15.07 16.54
C ALA A 116 14.54 14.69 17.78
N LYS A 117 15.52 13.78 17.64
CA LYS A 117 16.44 13.40 18.72
C LYS A 117 17.31 14.58 19.19
N LYS A 118 17.74 15.45 18.28
CA LYS A 118 18.49 16.67 18.61
C LYS A 118 17.61 17.65 19.40
N ASP A 119 16.35 17.82 18.99
CA ASP A 119 15.42 18.73 19.66
C ASP A 119 15.07 18.26 21.08
N VAL A 120 14.88 16.95 21.29
CA VAL A 120 14.75 16.35 22.64
C VAL A 120 15.99 16.62 23.49
N ALA A 121 17.19 16.39 22.95
CA ALA A 121 18.44 16.62 23.70
C ALA A 121 18.65 18.11 24.08
N ASN A 122 18.18 19.04 23.25
CA ASN A 122 18.16 20.47 23.55
C ASN A 122 17.14 20.78 24.67
N ALA A 123 15.90 20.30 24.56
CA ALA A 123 14.86 20.51 25.56
C ALA A 123 15.25 19.93 26.94
N GLU A 124 15.89 18.77 26.98
CA GLU A 124 16.46 18.22 28.21
C GLU A 124 17.54 19.14 28.84
N LYS A 125 18.36 19.79 28.00
CA LYS A 125 19.40 20.72 28.47
C LYS A 125 18.75 21.96 29.10
N GLU A 126 17.77 22.55 28.43
CA GLU A 126 17.01 23.70 28.94
C GLU A 126 16.28 23.35 30.24
N LEU A 127 15.69 22.15 30.34
CA LEU A 127 15.08 21.64 31.56
C LEU A 127 16.10 21.52 32.70
N ARG A 128 17.29 20.96 32.46
CA ARG A 128 18.37 20.89 33.47
C ARG A 128 18.79 22.28 33.94
N GLU A 129 18.93 23.24 33.03
CA GLU A 129 19.24 24.64 33.37
C GLU A 129 18.14 25.31 34.20
N ALA A 130 16.86 25.06 33.88
CA ALA A 130 15.71 25.57 34.64
C ALA A 130 15.62 24.96 36.05
N VAL A 131 15.84 23.64 36.18
CA VAL A 131 15.87 22.93 37.48
C VAL A 131 16.99 23.47 38.37
N ASN A 132 18.19 23.72 37.81
CA ASN A 132 19.30 24.32 38.55
C ASN A 132 18.95 25.73 39.07
N LYS A 133 18.37 26.59 38.22
CA LYS A 133 17.91 27.93 38.62
C LYS A 133 16.83 27.86 39.71
N LEU A 134 15.88 26.93 39.61
CA LEU A 134 14.84 26.72 40.63
C LEU A 134 15.44 26.26 41.96
N SER A 135 16.41 25.34 41.93
CA SER A 135 17.12 24.86 43.12
C SER A 135 17.87 26.01 43.82
N GLU A 136 18.58 26.84 43.05
CA GLU A 136 19.25 28.03 43.60
C GLU A 136 18.26 29.02 44.24
N LYS A 137 17.12 29.28 43.58
CA LYS A 137 16.05 30.12 44.13
C LYS A 137 15.41 29.54 45.38
N ASN A 138 15.20 28.22 45.44
CA ASN A 138 14.71 27.53 46.62
C ASN A 138 15.69 27.69 47.80
N ASN A 139 17.00 27.54 47.55
CA ASN A 139 18.05 27.77 48.55
C ASN A 139 18.08 29.23 49.04
N GLN A 140 17.86 30.22 48.16
CA GLN A 140 17.71 31.63 48.53
C GLN A 140 16.46 31.86 49.41
N CYS A 141 15.31 31.29 49.04
CA CYS A 141 14.07 31.36 49.81
C CYS A 141 14.20 30.71 51.20
N GLN A 142 14.89 29.57 51.31
CA GLN A 142 15.17 28.93 52.61
C GLN A 142 16.03 29.83 53.52
N LYS A 143 17.09 30.45 52.98
CA LYS A 143 17.92 31.42 53.72
C LYS A 143 17.08 32.61 54.22
N LEU A 144 16.22 33.18 53.36
CA LEU A 144 15.31 34.26 53.74
C LEU A 144 14.31 33.82 54.82
N LYS A 145 13.74 32.62 54.72
CA LYS A 145 12.84 32.07 55.74
C LYS A 145 13.53 31.96 57.11
N MET A 146 14.74 31.40 57.16
CA MET A 146 15.53 31.33 58.41
C MET A 146 15.81 32.72 59.01
N MET A 147 16.13 33.72 58.18
CA MET A 147 16.31 35.10 58.65
C MET A 147 15.03 35.71 59.22
N CYS A 148 13.89 35.55 58.53
CA CYS A 148 12.58 36.01 59.02
C CYS A 148 12.21 35.34 60.36
N ASP A 149 12.41 34.04 60.49
CA ASP A 149 12.11 33.31 61.73
C ASP A 149 13.08 33.68 62.87
N THR A 150 14.31 34.07 62.55
CA THR A 150 15.27 34.65 63.51
C THR A 150 14.84 36.03 64.00
N LEU A 151 14.34 36.89 63.10
CA LEU A 151 13.83 38.22 63.48
C LEU A 151 12.56 38.13 64.33
N LYS A 152 11.64 37.21 64.02
CA LYS A 152 10.43 36.95 64.83
C LYS A 152 10.71 36.46 66.25
N ARG A 153 11.88 35.86 66.51
CA ARG A 153 12.31 35.39 67.83
C ARG A 153 12.95 36.48 68.70
N LYS A 154 13.17 37.69 68.18
CA LYS A 154 13.61 38.83 68.98
C LYS A 154 12.39 39.46 69.67
N PRO A 155 12.39 39.62 71.02
CA PRO A 155 11.24 40.17 71.73
C PRO A 155 11.07 41.66 71.38
N ILE A 156 9.82 42.05 71.06
CA ILE A 156 9.44 43.45 70.92
C ILE A 156 9.40 44.07 72.31
N ASN A 157 10.18 45.13 72.52
CA ASN A 157 10.22 45.83 73.80
C ASN A 157 8.86 46.53 74.05
N ALA A 158 8.22 46.23 75.17
CA ALA A 158 6.82 46.56 75.38
C ALA A 158 6.61 47.99 75.92
N TYR A 159 5.73 48.75 75.27
CA TYR A 159 5.00 49.84 75.91
C TYR A 159 3.51 49.50 75.84
N GLN A 160 2.89 49.21 76.99
CA GLN A 160 1.48 48.79 77.08
C GLN A 160 0.60 49.88 77.69
N PRO A 161 -0.70 49.87 77.36
CA PRO A 161 -1.72 49.99 78.41
C PRO A 161 -2.74 48.83 78.43
N LYS A 162 -2.53 47.92 79.38
CA LYS A 162 -3.51 47.32 80.32
C LYS A 162 -4.94 46.87 79.89
N ILE A 163 -5.18 45.56 80.13
CA ILE A 163 -6.32 44.95 80.90
C ILE A 163 -7.72 45.05 80.23
N ARG A 164 -8.45 43.94 79.94
CA ARG A 164 -9.10 43.05 80.93
C ARG A 164 -9.64 41.74 80.33
N ASP A 165 -9.96 40.79 81.20
CA ASP A 165 -10.42 39.42 80.94
C ASP A 165 -11.89 39.29 80.51
N ASN A 166 -12.24 38.25 79.72
CA ASN A 166 -13.29 37.27 80.09
C ASN A 166 -13.57 36.12 79.08
N GLN A 167 -13.73 34.91 79.64
CA GLN A 167 -14.74 33.87 79.36
C GLN A 167 -15.05 33.31 77.94
N SER A 168 -14.64 32.05 77.75
CA SER A 168 -15.49 30.84 77.58
C SER A 168 -16.56 30.67 76.47
N LYS A 169 -16.50 29.46 75.85
CA LYS A 169 -17.57 28.57 75.27
C LYS A 169 -17.74 28.47 73.74
N GLY A 170 -17.64 27.22 73.25
CA GLY A 170 -18.39 26.61 72.11
C GLY A 170 -18.14 27.15 70.68
N GLY A 171 -18.21 26.36 69.60
CA GLY A 171 -18.42 24.92 69.42
C GLY A 171 -19.09 24.63 68.05
N LEU A 172 -18.56 23.66 67.27
CA LEU A 172 -19.09 23.12 65.98
C LEU A 172 -19.30 24.16 64.84
N ASP A 173 -19.20 23.87 63.53
CA ASP A 173 -19.24 22.61 62.79
C ASP A 173 -18.42 22.64 61.46
N THR A 174 -18.16 21.46 60.89
CA THR A 174 -17.67 21.23 59.51
C THR A 174 -18.84 21.26 58.48
N PRO A 175 -18.70 21.41 57.12
CA PRO A 175 -17.78 20.61 56.28
C PRO A 175 -17.28 21.15 54.90
N ARG A 176 -16.26 20.43 54.35
CA ARG A 176 -16.03 19.91 52.96
C ARG A 176 -16.76 20.58 51.77
N HIS A 177 -16.27 20.63 50.51
CA HIS A 177 -15.26 19.85 49.73
C HIS A 177 -14.96 20.63 48.41
N HIS A 178 -14.15 20.24 47.41
CA HIS A 178 -13.33 19.06 47.06
C HIS A 178 -12.11 19.53 46.20
N ASP A 179 -11.56 18.67 45.34
CA ASP A 179 -10.43 18.90 44.42
C ASP A 179 -10.88 19.14 42.96
N ILE A 180 -10.04 19.77 42.13
CA ILE A 180 -10.10 19.64 40.66
C ILE A 180 -8.68 19.36 40.13
N LEU A 181 -8.48 18.12 39.67
CA LEU A 181 -7.42 17.76 38.72
C LEU A 181 -7.85 18.18 37.32
N THR A 182 -7.03 18.92 36.59
CA THR A 182 -7.30 19.24 35.18
C THR A 182 -7.06 18.01 34.30
N SER A 183 -8.14 17.53 33.68
CA SER A 183 -8.12 16.49 32.66
C SER A 183 -8.07 17.13 31.27
N ASP A 184 -6.91 17.12 30.62
CA ASP A 184 -6.80 17.27 29.16
C ASP A 184 -6.53 15.91 28.50
N GLY A 185 -7.48 14.99 28.69
CA GLY A 185 -7.59 13.75 27.94
C GLY A 185 -8.10 14.01 26.51
N ASN A 186 -7.24 14.54 25.64
CA ASN A 186 -7.60 14.80 24.26
C ASN A 186 -7.48 13.51 23.41
N ILE A 187 -8.56 12.76 23.30
CA ILE A 187 -8.66 11.59 22.40
C ILE A 187 -9.82 11.82 21.42
N TYR A 188 -9.47 12.19 20.18
CA TYR A 188 -10.33 11.97 19.03
C TYR A 188 -9.54 11.36 17.86
N SER A 189 -10.07 10.23 17.38
CA SER A 189 -9.99 9.77 15.99
C SER A 189 -8.62 9.40 15.38
N ARG A 190 -8.36 8.09 15.29
CA ARG A 190 -7.69 7.52 14.10
C ARG A 190 -8.21 6.14 13.72
N LEU A 191 -9.37 6.14 13.06
CA LEU A 191 -9.64 5.26 11.92
C LEU A 191 -8.79 5.78 10.73
N ILE A 192 -8.34 4.99 9.75
CA ILE A 192 -8.37 3.53 9.52
C ILE A 192 -7.33 3.20 8.42
N ILE A 193 -6.88 1.95 8.30
CA ILE A 193 -6.81 1.11 7.07
C ILE A 193 -5.97 -0.15 7.37
N ASN A 194 -6.62 -1.31 7.17
CA ASN A 194 -6.06 -2.50 6.54
C ASN A 194 -7.22 -3.12 5.74
#